data_AF-A0A7C3I3R4-F1
#
_entry.id   AF-A0A7C3I3R4-F1
#
_cell.length_a   1.000
_cell.length_b   1.000
_cell.length_c   1.000
_cell.angle_alpha   90.00
_cell.angle_beta   90.00
_cell.angle_gamma   90.00
#
_symmetry.space_group_name_H-M   'P 1'
#
loop_
_entity.id
_entity.type
_entity.pdbx_description
1 polymer ?
#
loop_
_entity_poly.entity_id
_entity_poly.type
_entity_poly.pdbx_seq_one_letter_code
_entity_poly.pdbx_strand_id
1 'polypeptide(L)'
;MENYTPLPYAEVIFEEDLVIGFPGVIASQKGAGTMSGWVLRRNVFVDTGWLDLTHPGTILENNTFLRAGRTNTPVTMVVQHPIIVRSSIGATNVVIRNNVFVDCGEASPIVGPEGVGFYFIDGPAETILAEGNFVTGSPPGYGTKTNWTEAPERNGGDPGFVNIDDPLGPDGVPFTADDGLRPRADSRLLGAGVGGATIGAYELPYVERVALEAERIDTGAIRMRWPKSIWNWTLEQAPDPGGPWAPVAVTPAQVGQFLEVEVSLERASGLFRLRR
;
A
#
# COMPACT_ATOMS: atom_id res chain seq x y z
N MET A 1 -3.49 32.65 22.81
CA MET A 1 -3.19 31.39 22.13
C MET A 1 -1.71 31.38 21.88
N GLU A 2 -0.96 30.53 22.56
CA GLU A 2 0.46 30.30 22.24
C GLU A 2 0.54 29.70 20.84
N ASN A 3 1.43 30.25 20.00
CA ASN A 3 1.73 29.70 18.69
C ASN A 3 2.43 28.35 18.87
N TYR A 4 1.64 27.29 18.91
CA TYR A 4 2.16 25.94 18.91
C TYR A 4 2.67 25.65 17.50
N THR A 5 3.98 25.78 17.29
CA THR A 5 4.63 25.28 16.08
C THR A 5 4.67 23.76 16.22
N PRO A 6 3.92 22.99 15.41
CA PRO A 6 3.97 21.53 15.45
C PRO A 6 5.43 21.10 15.37
N LEU A 7 5.88 20.26 16.30
CA LEU A 7 7.10 19.50 16.07
C LEU A 7 6.75 18.48 14.98
N PRO A 8 7.30 18.60 13.75
CA PRO A 8 7.08 17.59 12.74
C PRO A 8 7.68 16.29 13.28
N TYR A 9 6.83 15.30 13.56
CA TYR A 9 7.34 13.93 13.54
C TYR A 9 7.89 13.67 12.14
N ALA A 10 8.98 12.91 12.08
CA ALA A 10 9.52 12.39 10.84
C ALA A 10 8.38 11.77 10.01
N GLU A 11 8.48 11.90 8.68
CA GLU A 11 7.60 11.26 7.71
C GLU A 11 7.40 9.79 8.11
N VAL A 12 6.17 9.43 8.52
CA VAL A 12 5.84 8.07 8.91
C VAL A 12 5.33 7.38 7.66
N ILE A 13 6.10 6.42 7.16
CA ILE A 13 5.81 5.69 5.93
C ILE A 13 5.48 4.24 6.29
N PHE A 14 4.26 3.83 5.94
CA PHE A 14 3.81 2.45 5.93
C PHE A 14 3.64 2.03 4.48
N GLU A 15 4.49 1.11 4.04
CA GLU A 15 4.49 0.64 2.66
C GLU A 15 4.55 -0.88 2.60
N GLU A 16 3.66 -1.47 1.79
CA GLU A 16 3.60 -2.93 1.59
C GLU A 16 3.40 -3.70 2.89
N ASP A 17 2.53 -3.17 3.76
CA ASP A 17 2.06 -3.86 4.96
C ASP A 17 0.77 -4.64 4.67
N LEU A 18 0.64 -5.83 5.28
CA LEU A 18 -0.61 -6.57 5.36
C LEU A 18 -1.22 -6.43 6.75
N VAL A 19 -2.47 -5.98 6.80
CA VAL A 19 -3.28 -5.98 8.03
C VAL A 19 -4.50 -6.86 7.81
N ILE A 20 -4.59 -7.98 8.53
CA ILE A 20 -5.69 -8.93 8.42
C ILE A 20 -6.39 -9.14 9.77
N GLY A 21 -7.73 -9.16 9.75
CA GLY A 21 -8.54 -9.52 10.92
C GLY A 21 -8.37 -8.57 12.11
N PHE A 22 -8.12 -7.29 11.84
CA PHE A 22 -7.99 -6.25 12.87
C PHE A 22 -9.32 -5.51 13.07
N PRO A 23 -10.17 -5.89 14.04
CA PRO A 23 -11.50 -5.32 14.21
C PRO A 23 -11.51 -3.89 14.82
N GLY A 24 -10.34 -3.34 15.11
CA GLY A 24 -10.19 -2.04 15.76
C GLY A 24 -10.15 -0.88 14.78
N VAL A 25 -10.03 0.31 15.35
CA VAL A 25 -9.75 1.53 14.58
C VAL A 25 -8.25 1.71 14.49
N ILE A 26 -7.73 1.85 13.28
CA ILE A 26 -6.38 2.39 13.09
C ILE A 26 -6.57 3.91 13.12
N ALA A 27 -6.64 4.44 14.33
CA ALA A 27 -6.84 5.84 14.58
C ALA A 27 -5.51 6.51 14.86
N SER A 28 -5.35 7.67 14.25
CA SER A 28 -4.31 8.60 14.62
C SER A 28 -4.90 9.58 15.64
N GLN A 29 -4.81 9.26 16.94
CA GLN A 29 -5.41 10.09 18.00
C GLN A 29 -4.36 11.00 18.62
N LYS A 30 -4.13 12.17 18.03
CA LYS A 30 -3.38 13.23 18.72
C LYS A 30 -3.95 14.60 18.40
N GLY A 31 -3.92 15.49 19.41
CA GLY A 31 -4.42 16.85 19.29
C GLY A 31 -3.90 17.55 18.04
N ALA A 32 -4.81 18.23 17.34
CA ALA A 32 -4.56 18.97 16.11
C ALA A 32 -3.27 19.83 16.25
N GLY A 33 -2.33 19.65 15.33
CA GLY A 33 -1.09 20.44 15.30
C GLY A 33 0.15 19.76 15.90
N THR A 34 0.22 18.43 15.98
CA THR A 34 1.44 17.74 16.45
C THR A 34 2.00 16.69 15.50
N MET A 35 1.31 16.34 14.41
CA MET A 35 1.79 15.34 13.44
C MET A 35 1.17 15.62 12.06
N SER A 36 1.96 15.42 11.02
CA SER A 36 1.61 15.59 9.61
C SER A 36 2.44 14.62 8.76
N GLY A 37 2.04 14.37 7.52
CA GLY A 37 2.87 13.62 6.57
C GLY A 37 2.89 12.12 6.83
N TRP A 38 1.74 11.54 7.18
CA TRP A 38 1.55 10.09 7.16
C TRP A 38 1.42 9.61 5.73
N VAL A 39 2.23 8.63 5.33
CA VAL A 39 2.17 8.02 4.01
C VAL A 39 1.83 6.55 4.17
N LEU A 40 0.66 6.16 3.71
CA LEU A 40 0.21 4.78 3.62
C LEU A 40 0.14 4.44 2.14
N ARG A 41 1.11 3.65 1.65
CA ARG A 41 1.19 3.29 0.24
C ARG A 41 1.23 1.78 0.05
N ARG A 42 0.52 1.24 -0.95
CA ARG A 42 0.63 -0.18 -1.30
C ARG A 42 0.32 -1.16 -0.16
N ASN A 43 -0.49 -0.76 0.82
CA ASN A 43 -0.88 -1.65 1.91
C ASN A 43 -2.14 -2.43 1.56
N VAL A 44 -2.30 -3.59 2.18
CA VAL A 44 -3.45 -4.48 2.03
C VAL A 44 -4.17 -4.59 3.38
N PHE A 45 -5.45 -4.23 3.40
CA PHE A 45 -6.32 -4.31 4.58
C PHE A 45 -7.44 -5.32 4.32
N VAL A 46 -7.48 -6.42 5.06
CA VAL A 46 -8.46 -7.49 4.91
C VAL A 46 -9.22 -7.70 6.22
N ASP A 47 -10.55 -7.63 6.18
CA ASP A 47 -11.40 -7.85 7.36
C ASP A 47 -10.99 -6.96 8.55
N THR A 48 -10.67 -5.71 8.26
CA THR A 48 -10.27 -4.71 9.26
C THR A 48 -11.44 -3.80 9.65
N GLY A 49 -11.28 -3.03 10.73
CA GLY A 49 -12.14 -1.88 11.01
C GLY A 49 -11.86 -0.75 10.01
N TRP A 50 -11.65 0.47 10.51
CA TRP A 50 -11.45 1.66 9.67
C TRP A 50 -10.19 2.43 10.04
N LEU A 51 -9.72 3.25 9.10
CA LEU A 51 -8.70 4.27 9.32
C LEU A 51 -9.39 5.59 9.72
N ASP A 52 -9.05 6.14 10.89
CA ASP A 52 -9.54 7.46 11.32
C ASP A 52 -8.41 8.49 11.26
N LEU A 53 -8.52 9.41 10.31
CA LEU A 53 -7.46 10.32 9.90
C LEU A 53 -7.76 11.73 10.39
N THR A 54 -6.93 12.23 11.30
CA THR A 54 -7.02 13.61 11.83
C THR A 54 -5.82 14.48 11.45
N HIS A 55 -4.86 13.94 10.70
CA HIS A 55 -3.58 14.62 10.42
C HIS A 55 -3.56 15.28 9.04
N PRO A 56 -3.02 16.51 8.96
CA PRO A 56 -2.83 17.17 7.70
C PRO A 56 -1.69 16.52 6.89
N GLY A 57 -1.77 16.62 5.56
CA GLY A 57 -0.76 16.10 4.64
C GLY A 57 -0.70 14.57 4.60
N THR A 58 -1.75 13.88 5.03
CA THR A 58 -1.81 12.40 4.94
C THR A 58 -1.96 11.97 3.48
N ILE A 59 -1.22 10.96 3.07
CA ILE A 59 -1.28 10.34 1.73
C ILE A 59 -1.71 8.89 1.90
N LEU A 60 -2.84 8.52 1.29
CA LEU A 60 -3.28 7.13 1.11
C LEU A 60 -3.28 6.85 -0.39
N GLU A 61 -2.26 6.15 -0.83
CA GLU A 61 -2.05 5.91 -2.25
C GLU A 61 -1.90 4.43 -2.55
N ASN A 62 -2.60 3.93 -3.57
CA ASN A 62 -2.38 2.55 -4.03
C ASN A 62 -2.64 1.49 -2.94
N ASN A 63 -3.57 1.67 -2.01
CA ASN A 63 -3.90 0.63 -1.03
C ASN A 63 -5.06 -0.26 -1.52
N THR A 64 -5.12 -1.50 -1.06
CA THR A 64 -6.24 -2.41 -1.29
C THR A 64 -6.99 -2.65 0.01
N PHE A 65 -8.27 -2.33 0.04
CA PHE A 65 -9.18 -2.60 1.14
C PHE A 65 -10.19 -3.68 0.71
N LEU A 66 -10.19 -4.79 1.44
CA LEU A 66 -11.13 -5.89 1.26
C LEU A 66 -11.90 -6.11 2.56
N ARG A 67 -13.23 -5.99 2.51
CA ARG A 67 -14.11 -6.20 3.68
C ARG A 67 -13.78 -5.33 4.89
N ALA A 68 -13.15 -4.17 4.66
CA ALA A 68 -12.82 -3.21 5.70
C ALA A 68 -14.06 -2.38 6.11
N GLY A 69 -14.16 -2.04 7.39
CA GLY A 69 -15.25 -1.24 7.96
C GLY A 69 -16.61 -1.95 8.00
N ARG A 70 -16.63 -3.28 8.19
CA ARG A 70 -17.87 -4.09 8.32
C ARG A 70 -18.27 -4.35 9.78
N THR A 71 -19.56 -4.63 10.02
CA THR A 71 -20.18 -4.74 11.36
C THR A 71 -19.83 -6.02 12.12
N ASN A 72 -19.10 -6.96 11.51
CA ASN A 72 -18.54 -8.15 12.17
C ASN A 72 -17.43 -7.81 13.18
N THR A 73 -17.17 -6.53 13.42
CA THR A 73 -16.21 -6.01 14.39
C THR A 73 -16.99 -5.27 15.50
N PRO A 74 -16.96 -5.73 16.77
CA PRO A 74 -17.89 -5.27 17.83
C PRO A 74 -17.75 -3.78 18.25
N VAL A 75 -16.88 -3.01 17.57
CA VAL A 75 -16.57 -1.59 17.84
C VAL A 75 -17.08 -0.65 16.71
N THR A 76 -17.56 -1.16 15.56
CA THR A 76 -17.96 -0.38 14.35
C THR A 76 -19.43 0.05 14.29
N MET A 77 -20.12 0.32 15.41
CA MET A 77 -21.58 0.51 15.35
C MET A 77 -22.06 1.79 14.63
N VAL A 78 -21.17 2.69 14.17
CA VAL A 78 -21.60 3.97 13.57
C VAL A 78 -20.92 4.31 12.24
N VAL A 79 -19.70 3.82 11.97
CA VAL A 79 -18.97 4.25 10.76
C VAL A 79 -18.62 3.07 9.85
N GLN A 80 -19.11 3.17 8.62
CA GLN A 80 -19.17 2.08 7.64
C GLN A 80 -18.27 2.35 6.43
N HIS A 81 -17.20 3.10 6.68
CA HIS A 81 -16.21 3.51 5.70
C HIS A 81 -14.85 2.96 6.11
N PRO A 82 -14.10 2.28 5.22
CA PRO A 82 -12.72 1.90 5.49
C PRO A 82 -11.81 3.08 5.82
N ILE A 83 -12.13 4.29 5.34
CA ILE A 83 -11.37 5.51 5.60
C ILE A 83 -12.32 6.62 6.05
N ILE A 84 -11.99 7.29 7.16
CA ILE A 84 -12.63 8.53 7.60
C ILE A 84 -11.57 9.63 7.62
N VAL A 85 -11.83 10.71 6.90
CA VAL A 85 -11.02 11.94 6.95
C VAL A 85 -11.76 12.98 7.77
N ARG A 86 -11.22 13.32 8.94
CA ARG A 86 -11.81 14.30 9.85
C ARG A 86 -11.27 15.71 9.59
N SER A 87 -11.65 16.29 8.45
CA SER A 87 -11.19 17.65 8.10
C SER A 87 -11.76 18.71 9.05
N SER A 88 -12.92 18.44 9.66
CA SER A 88 -13.54 19.27 10.71
C SER A 88 -12.66 19.49 11.95
N ILE A 89 -11.65 18.64 12.18
CA ILE A 89 -10.72 18.72 13.33
C ILE A 89 -9.23 18.68 12.92
N GLY A 90 -8.91 18.93 11.65
CA GLY A 90 -7.52 19.24 11.24
C GLY A 90 -6.91 18.38 10.14
N ALA A 91 -7.60 17.37 9.61
CA ALA A 91 -7.12 16.61 8.46
C ALA A 91 -7.26 17.41 7.15
N THR A 92 -6.30 18.30 6.88
CA THR A 92 -6.25 19.11 5.64
C THR A 92 -5.14 18.65 4.69
N ASN A 93 -5.24 18.95 3.40
CA ASN A 93 -4.24 18.54 2.40
C ASN A 93 -4.06 17.02 2.32
N VAL A 94 -5.15 16.26 2.50
CA VAL A 94 -5.12 14.79 2.43
C VAL A 94 -5.25 14.35 0.97
N VAL A 95 -4.46 13.34 0.59
CA VAL A 95 -4.54 12.69 -0.72
C VAL A 95 -5.07 11.27 -0.55
N ILE A 96 -6.15 10.93 -1.25
CA ILE A 96 -6.71 9.58 -1.34
C ILE A 96 -6.68 9.20 -2.81
N ARG A 97 -5.67 8.44 -3.24
CA ARG A 97 -5.44 8.17 -4.66
C ARG A 97 -5.25 6.71 -4.99
N ASN A 98 -5.81 6.26 -6.11
CA ASN A 98 -5.53 4.93 -6.69
C ASN A 98 -5.78 3.76 -5.71
N ASN A 99 -6.64 3.91 -4.72
CA ASN A 99 -6.99 2.85 -3.78
C ASN A 99 -8.12 1.98 -4.37
N VAL A 100 -8.18 0.70 -3.96
CA VAL A 100 -9.28 -0.21 -4.29
C VAL A 100 -10.08 -0.51 -3.03
N PHE A 101 -11.41 -0.41 -3.11
CA PHE A 101 -12.32 -0.78 -2.05
C PHE A 101 -13.26 -1.89 -2.55
N VAL A 102 -13.11 -3.10 -2.02
CA VAL A 102 -13.93 -4.27 -2.40
C VAL A 102 -14.69 -4.77 -1.20
N ASP A 103 -16.02 -4.89 -1.33
CA ASP A 103 -16.89 -5.38 -0.27
C ASP A 103 -16.71 -4.64 1.07
N CYS A 104 -16.28 -3.37 1.01
CA CYS A 104 -16.07 -2.56 2.19
C CYS A 104 -17.39 -1.94 2.63
N GLY A 105 -17.48 -1.63 3.92
CA GLY A 105 -18.65 -1.02 4.54
C GLY A 105 -19.87 -1.94 4.57
N GLU A 106 -20.70 -1.81 5.60
CA GLU A 106 -21.93 -2.59 5.71
C GLU A 106 -23.06 -1.73 6.22
N ALA A 107 -24.10 -1.53 5.41
CA ALA A 107 -25.29 -0.75 5.75
C ALA A 107 -25.88 -1.16 7.11
N SER A 108 -26.38 -0.19 7.87
CA SER A 108 -27.13 -0.42 9.11
C SER A 108 -28.49 0.30 9.07
N PRO A 109 -29.36 0.10 10.08
CA PRO A 109 -30.57 0.92 10.21
C PRO A 109 -30.29 2.42 10.38
N ILE A 110 -29.09 2.80 10.81
CA ILE A 110 -28.68 4.20 11.04
C ILE A 110 -28.05 4.80 9.79
N VAL A 111 -27.19 4.03 9.12
CA VAL A 111 -26.48 4.43 7.91
C VAL A 111 -27.01 3.56 6.78
N GLY A 112 -27.83 4.15 5.91
CA GLY A 112 -28.40 3.44 4.78
C GLY A 112 -27.33 2.80 3.88
N PRO A 113 -27.72 1.95 2.92
CA PRO A 113 -26.79 1.40 1.92
C PRO A 113 -26.13 2.49 1.06
N GLU A 114 -26.69 3.70 1.11
CA GLU A 114 -26.23 4.89 0.46
C GLU A 114 -24.96 5.46 1.11
N GLY A 115 -23.88 5.50 0.33
CA GLY A 115 -22.63 6.13 0.75
C GLY A 115 -21.88 5.36 1.82
N VAL A 116 -21.66 4.05 1.65
CA VAL A 116 -20.77 3.25 2.52
C VAL A 116 -19.74 2.49 1.70
N GLY A 117 -18.62 2.13 2.32
CA GLY A 117 -17.66 1.21 1.72
C GLY A 117 -16.54 1.82 0.88
N PHE A 118 -16.28 3.10 1.04
CA PHE A 118 -15.09 3.78 0.51
C PHE A 118 -14.64 4.82 1.55
N TYR A 119 -14.09 5.97 1.16
CA TYR A 119 -13.76 7.03 2.11
C TYR A 119 -14.96 7.90 2.49
N PHE A 120 -14.92 8.53 3.66
CA PHE A 120 -15.85 9.56 4.11
C PHE A 120 -15.07 10.81 4.54
N ILE A 121 -15.53 11.99 4.12
CA ILE A 121 -14.94 13.28 4.51
C ILE A 121 -15.90 13.95 5.49
N ASP A 122 -15.49 13.99 6.76
CA ASP A 122 -16.19 14.68 7.84
C ASP A 122 -15.69 16.12 7.96
N GLY A 123 -16.32 17.01 7.19
CA GLY A 123 -16.02 18.44 7.18
C GLY A 123 -15.81 19.01 5.78
N PRO A 124 -15.20 20.20 5.67
CA PRO A 124 -14.91 20.83 4.39
C PRO A 124 -13.95 19.98 3.54
N ALA A 125 -14.24 19.84 2.24
CA ALA A 125 -13.51 18.95 1.33
C ALA A 125 -12.53 19.69 0.41
N GLU A 126 -12.43 21.02 0.49
CA GLU A 126 -11.66 21.87 -0.45
C GLU A 126 -10.15 21.60 -0.40
N THR A 127 -9.67 21.00 0.68
CA THR A 127 -8.26 20.62 0.86
C THR A 127 -8.02 19.12 0.70
N ILE A 128 -9.03 18.35 0.30
CA ILE A 128 -8.95 16.90 0.16
C ILE A 128 -8.93 16.56 -1.32
N LEU A 129 -7.88 15.86 -1.76
CA LEU A 129 -7.79 15.34 -3.11
C LEU A 129 -8.14 13.86 -3.10
N ALA A 130 -9.31 13.51 -3.63
CA ALA A 130 -9.72 12.12 -3.84
C ALA A 130 -9.89 11.85 -5.34
N GLU A 131 -9.06 10.97 -5.90
CA GLU A 131 -9.06 10.67 -7.34
C GLU A 131 -8.45 9.31 -7.65
N GLY A 132 -8.82 8.69 -8.77
CA GLY A 132 -8.16 7.46 -9.19
C GLY A 132 -8.63 6.20 -8.46
N ASN A 133 -9.54 6.30 -7.50
CA ASN A 133 -9.91 5.17 -6.66
C ASN A 133 -10.96 4.29 -7.36
N PHE A 134 -11.01 3.01 -7.00
CA PHE A 134 -12.00 2.04 -7.47
C PHE A 134 -12.82 1.51 -6.31
N VAL A 135 -14.13 1.37 -6.50
CA VAL A 135 -15.03 0.83 -5.48
C VAL A 135 -15.97 -0.21 -6.08
N THR A 136 -16.25 -1.29 -5.34
CA THR A 136 -17.22 -2.31 -5.76
C THR A 136 -17.80 -3.07 -4.57
N GLY A 137 -18.98 -3.67 -4.76
CA GLY A 137 -19.65 -4.53 -3.78
C GLY A 137 -19.01 -5.92 -3.65
N SER A 138 -19.70 -6.81 -2.93
CA SER A 138 -19.23 -8.19 -2.74
C SER A 138 -19.30 -9.02 -4.03
N PRO A 139 -18.41 -10.03 -4.20
CA PRO A 139 -18.65 -11.09 -5.17
C PRO A 139 -19.97 -11.83 -4.87
N PRO A 140 -20.56 -12.51 -5.87
CA PRO A 140 -20.16 -12.49 -7.29
C PRO A 140 -20.70 -11.26 -8.04
N GLY A 141 -21.55 -10.45 -7.42
CA GLY A 141 -22.31 -9.40 -8.10
C GLY A 141 -21.54 -8.12 -8.35
N TYR A 142 -20.54 -7.81 -7.51
CA TYR A 142 -19.69 -6.62 -7.64
C TYR A 142 -20.50 -5.34 -7.91
N GLY A 143 -21.56 -5.17 -7.12
CA GLY A 143 -22.53 -4.09 -7.31
C GLY A 143 -21.89 -2.70 -7.17
N THR A 144 -22.50 -1.72 -7.81
CA THR A 144 -22.10 -0.31 -7.63
C THR A 144 -22.41 0.17 -6.22
N LYS A 145 -21.66 1.17 -5.75
CA LYS A 145 -21.96 1.92 -4.54
C LYS A 145 -22.71 3.20 -4.89
N THR A 146 -23.80 3.42 -4.20
CA THR A 146 -24.57 4.66 -4.20
C THR A 146 -23.76 5.81 -3.60
N ASN A 147 -23.93 7.02 -4.14
CA ASN A 147 -23.22 8.25 -3.75
C ASN A 147 -21.69 8.25 -3.97
N TRP A 148 -21.18 7.36 -4.83
CA TRP A 148 -19.82 7.49 -5.35
C TRP A 148 -19.68 8.78 -6.17
N THR A 149 -18.69 9.60 -5.80
CA THR A 149 -18.50 10.93 -6.40
C THR A 149 -17.38 11.01 -7.43
N GLU A 150 -16.51 9.99 -7.51
CA GLU A 150 -15.49 9.95 -8.58
C GLU A 150 -16.07 9.39 -9.88
N ALA A 151 -15.20 9.13 -10.85
CA ALA A 151 -15.56 8.69 -12.18
C ALA A 151 -16.43 7.40 -12.14
N PRO A 152 -17.60 7.39 -12.81
CA PRO A 152 -18.59 6.32 -12.69
C PRO A 152 -18.10 4.97 -13.21
N GLU A 153 -17.15 4.95 -14.15
CA GLU A 153 -16.54 3.73 -14.64
C GLU A 153 -15.73 3.00 -13.55
N ARG A 154 -15.34 3.69 -12.46
CA ARG A 154 -14.63 3.10 -11.32
C ARG A 154 -15.56 2.65 -10.18
N ASN A 155 -16.86 2.58 -10.45
CA ASN A 155 -17.88 2.17 -9.49
C ASN A 155 -18.55 0.87 -9.95
N GLY A 156 -18.32 -0.22 -9.22
CA GLY A 156 -18.80 -1.56 -9.51
C GLY A 156 -17.98 -2.33 -10.54
N GLY A 157 -18.37 -3.59 -10.73
CA GLY A 157 -17.71 -4.55 -11.61
C GLY A 157 -16.60 -5.34 -10.91
N ASP A 158 -16.25 -6.47 -11.51
CA ASP A 158 -15.18 -7.35 -11.03
C ASP A 158 -13.82 -6.61 -11.08
N PRO A 159 -13.11 -6.47 -9.95
CA PRO A 159 -11.76 -5.90 -9.93
C PRO A 159 -10.76 -6.80 -10.68
N GLY A 160 -11.11 -8.05 -10.96
CA GLY A 160 -10.28 -8.99 -11.69
C GLY A 160 -9.13 -9.51 -10.85
N PHE A 161 -9.34 -9.74 -9.55
CA PHE A 161 -8.34 -10.42 -8.71
C PHE A 161 -8.21 -11.91 -9.08
N VAL A 162 -7.05 -12.51 -8.77
CA VAL A 162 -6.78 -13.94 -9.03
C VAL A 162 -7.70 -14.81 -8.17
N ASN A 163 -7.76 -14.56 -6.87
CA ASN A 163 -8.63 -15.25 -5.93
C ASN A 163 -8.90 -14.37 -4.69
N ILE A 164 -10.09 -13.77 -4.61
CA ILE A 164 -10.45 -12.88 -3.50
C ILE A 164 -10.70 -13.60 -2.17
N ASP A 165 -11.00 -14.91 -2.23
CA ASP A 165 -11.27 -15.73 -1.05
C ASP A 165 -9.99 -16.29 -0.42
N ASP A 166 -8.85 -16.19 -1.12
CA ASP A 166 -7.53 -16.54 -0.63
C ASP A 166 -6.54 -15.38 -0.83
N PRO A 167 -6.64 -14.30 -0.02
CA PRO A 167 -5.92 -13.06 -0.27
C PRO A 167 -4.40 -13.20 -0.39
N LEU A 168 -3.81 -14.12 0.38
CA LEU A 168 -2.37 -14.39 0.43
C LEU A 168 -1.93 -15.52 -0.51
N GLY A 169 -2.87 -16.18 -1.18
CA GLY A 169 -2.57 -17.30 -2.03
C GLY A 169 -1.97 -18.52 -1.31
N PRO A 170 -1.52 -19.51 -2.09
CA PRO A 170 -1.02 -20.79 -1.59
C PRO A 170 0.17 -20.73 -0.62
N ASP A 171 1.10 -19.80 -0.79
CA ASP A 171 2.30 -19.72 0.07
C ASP A 171 2.06 -18.99 1.40
N GLY A 172 0.97 -18.22 1.49
CA GLY A 172 0.58 -17.48 2.70
C GLY A 172 1.51 -16.31 3.03
N VAL A 173 2.37 -15.89 2.11
CA VAL A 173 3.34 -14.80 2.28
C VAL A 173 2.82 -13.59 1.51
N PRO A 174 2.63 -12.42 2.15
CA PRO A 174 2.12 -11.26 1.45
C PRO A 174 3.10 -10.71 0.42
N PHE A 175 2.56 -10.06 -0.60
CA PHE A 175 3.28 -9.41 -1.69
C PHE A 175 4.13 -10.37 -2.54
N THR A 176 3.72 -11.63 -2.63
CA THR A 176 4.32 -12.65 -3.50
C THR A 176 3.60 -12.74 -4.84
N ALA A 177 4.04 -13.65 -5.70
CA ALA A 177 3.50 -13.79 -7.05
C ALA A 177 2.12 -14.47 -7.08
N ASP A 178 1.82 -15.29 -6.08
CA ASP A 178 0.65 -16.16 -5.98
C ASP A 178 -0.47 -15.59 -5.08
N ASP A 179 -0.25 -14.44 -4.45
CA ASP A 179 -1.28 -13.68 -3.73
C ASP A 179 -2.59 -13.57 -4.53
N GLY A 180 -3.71 -13.93 -3.89
CA GLY A 180 -5.02 -13.92 -4.53
C GLY A 180 -5.55 -12.52 -4.83
N LEU A 181 -5.12 -11.49 -4.09
CA LEU A 181 -5.50 -10.09 -4.37
C LEU A 181 -4.71 -9.42 -5.49
N ARG A 182 -3.82 -10.16 -6.16
CA ARG A 182 -3.17 -9.65 -7.36
C ARG A 182 -4.18 -9.51 -8.49
N PRO A 183 -4.13 -8.44 -9.28
CA PRO A 183 -4.92 -8.34 -10.50
C PRO A 183 -4.47 -9.40 -11.51
N ARG A 184 -5.44 -10.04 -12.16
CA ARG A 184 -5.25 -10.85 -13.36
C ARG A 184 -4.81 -9.95 -14.52
N ALA A 185 -4.23 -10.55 -15.56
CA ALA A 185 -3.77 -9.80 -16.75
C ALA A 185 -4.88 -9.04 -17.49
N ASP A 186 -6.14 -9.48 -17.34
CA ASP A 186 -7.34 -8.85 -17.88
C ASP A 186 -8.04 -7.90 -16.88
N SER A 187 -7.44 -7.67 -15.70
CA SER A 187 -8.01 -6.79 -14.69
C SER A 187 -8.14 -5.37 -15.21
N ARG A 188 -9.32 -4.79 -14.97
CA ARG A 188 -9.61 -3.38 -15.28
C ARG A 188 -8.90 -2.38 -14.36
N LEU A 189 -8.23 -2.85 -13.31
CA LEU A 189 -7.46 -1.98 -12.42
C LEU A 189 -6.12 -1.59 -13.04
N LEU A 190 -5.63 -2.36 -14.01
CA LEU A 190 -4.35 -2.15 -14.68
C LEU A 190 -4.39 -0.88 -15.53
N GLY A 191 -3.51 0.07 -15.20
CA GLY A 191 -3.39 1.33 -15.93
C GLY A 191 -4.59 2.28 -15.81
N ALA A 192 -5.58 1.94 -14.98
CA ALA A 192 -6.83 2.71 -14.85
C ALA A 192 -6.75 3.84 -13.81
N GLY A 193 -5.68 3.89 -13.02
CA GLY A 193 -5.43 4.93 -12.03
C GLY A 193 -4.95 6.25 -12.64
N VAL A 194 -4.85 7.27 -11.79
CA VAL A 194 -4.24 8.56 -12.15
C VAL A 194 -2.82 8.33 -12.63
N GLY A 195 -2.45 8.98 -13.74
CA GLY A 195 -1.13 8.82 -14.36
C GLY A 195 -0.90 7.49 -15.08
N GLY A 196 -1.96 6.70 -15.33
CA GLY A 196 -1.82 5.36 -15.92
C GLY A 196 -1.29 4.33 -14.93
N ALA A 197 -1.40 4.59 -13.63
CA ALA A 197 -1.03 3.64 -12.58
C ALA A 197 -2.02 2.46 -12.50
N THR A 198 -1.56 1.33 -11.98
CA THR A 198 -2.47 0.27 -11.52
C THR A 198 -3.15 0.73 -10.23
N ILE A 199 -4.45 0.52 -10.09
CA ILE A 199 -5.20 0.84 -8.86
C ILE A 199 -5.00 -0.32 -7.86
N GLY A 200 -4.71 0.02 -6.60
CA GLY A 200 -4.49 -0.94 -5.51
C GLY A 200 -3.03 -1.23 -5.21
N ALA A 201 -2.81 -2.16 -4.28
CA ALA A 201 -1.50 -2.44 -3.68
C ALA A 201 -0.54 -3.21 -4.59
N TYR A 202 -1.08 -3.98 -5.53
CA TYR A 202 -0.29 -4.84 -6.39
C TYR A 202 -0.03 -4.20 -7.74
N GLU A 203 1.23 -4.19 -8.16
CA GLU A 203 1.65 -3.76 -9.49
C GLU A 203 1.81 -4.97 -10.43
N LEU A 204 1.56 -4.73 -11.73
CA LEU A 204 1.93 -5.64 -12.82
C LEU A 204 2.91 -4.99 -13.80
N PRO A 205 3.88 -5.75 -14.35
CA PRO A 205 4.19 -7.13 -13.98
C PRO A 205 4.73 -7.22 -12.55
N TYR A 206 4.59 -8.40 -11.92
CA TYR A 206 5.25 -8.63 -10.63
C TYR A 206 6.74 -8.36 -10.80
N VAL A 207 7.28 -7.48 -9.97
CA VAL A 207 8.72 -7.41 -9.74
C VAL A 207 8.90 -7.89 -8.30
N GLU A 208 9.37 -9.14 -8.15
CA GLU A 208 9.70 -9.71 -6.84
C GLU A 208 10.63 -8.74 -6.11
N ARG A 209 10.15 -8.11 -5.03
CA ARG A 209 11.01 -7.22 -4.26
C ARG A 209 11.91 -8.08 -3.40
N VAL A 210 13.20 -8.03 -3.71
CA VAL A 210 14.19 -8.83 -3.00
C VAL A 210 15.10 -7.91 -2.19
N ALA A 211 15.14 -8.16 -0.88
CA ALA A 211 16.10 -7.51 -0.01
C ALA A 211 17.52 -7.90 -0.44
N LEU A 212 18.28 -6.91 -0.89
CA LEU A 212 19.73 -7.01 -0.99
C LEU A 212 20.29 -6.68 0.39
N GLU A 213 20.61 -7.72 1.16
CA GLU A 213 21.29 -7.53 2.43
C GLU A 213 22.75 -7.15 2.15
N ALA A 214 23.27 -6.18 2.90
CA ALA A 214 24.65 -5.74 2.80
C ALA A 214 25.26 -5.61 4.20
N GLU A 215 26.36 -6.32 4.43
CA GLU A 215 27.12 -6.33 5.67
C GLU A 215 28.58 -5.93 5.38
N ARG A 216 29.10 -4.95 6.12
CA ARG A 216 30.54 -4.64 6.04
C ARG A 216 31.31 -5.68 6.85
N ILE A 217 32.34 -6.27 6.23
CA ILE A 217 33.23 -7.23 6.90
C ILE A 217 34.60 -6.59 7.16
N ASP A 218 35.30 -7.05 8.21
CA ASP A 218 36.52 -6.44 8.82
C ASP A 218 37.70 -6.23 7.84
N THR A 219 37.60 -6.76 6.63
CA THR A 219 38.63 -6.77 5.58
C THR A 219 38.49 -5.67 4.53
N GLY A 220 37.69 -4.64 4.78
CA GLY A 220 37.45 -3.60 3.77
C GLY A 220 36.65 -4.12 2.58
N ALA A 221 35.73 -5.05 2.83
CA ALA A 221 34.80 -5.58 1.84
C ALA A 221 33.36 -5.46 2.36
N ILE A 222 32.41 -5.59 1.43
CA ILE A 222 30.99 -5.75 1.73
C ILE A 222 30.59 -7.15 1.29
N ARG A 223 29.97 -7.90 2.20
CA ARG A 223 29.21 -9.10 1.88
C ARG A 223 27.80 -8.67 1.49
N MET A 224 27.37 -9.08 0.30
CA MET A 224 26.01 -8.88 -0.17
C MET A 224 25.31 -10.21 -0.32
N ARG A 225 24.05 -10.29 0.09
CA ARG A 225 23.28 -11.53 0.12
C ARG A 225 21.84 -11.32 -0.37
N TRP A 226 21.31 -12.26 -1.14
CA TRP A 226 19.91 -12.27 -1.59
C TRP A 226 19.35 -13.69 -1.76
N PRO A 227 18.02 -13.90 -1.63
CA PRO A 227 17.34 -15.17 -1.88
C PRO A 227 17.73 -15.86 -3.18
N LYS A 228 17.94 -17.18 -3.12
CA LYS A 228 18.21 -18.03 -4.30
C LYS A 228 17.00 -18.13 -5.25
N SER A 229 15.78 -17.87 -4.77
CA SER A 229 14.55 -17.90 -5.59
C SER A 229 14.69 -17.06 -6.87
N ILE A 230 15.41 -15.94 -6.78
CA ILE A 230 15.68 -15.01 -7.89
C ILE A 230 17.02 -15.25 -8.61
N TRP A 231 17.37 -16.52 -8.84
CA TRP A 231 18.67 -16.94 -9.42
C TRP A 231 19.04 -16.28 -10.77
N ASN A 232 18.06 -15.74 -11.50
CA ASN A 232 18.29 -15.06 -12.78
C ASN A 232 18.59 -13.57 -12.65
N TRP A 233 18.58 -13.00 -11.45
CA TRP A 233 18.89 -11.59 -11.21
C TRP A 233 20.40 -11.37 -11.15
N THR A 234 20.84 -10.22 -11.65
CA THR A 234 22.23 -9.80 -11.69
C THR A 234 22.48 -8.71 -10.66
N LEU A 235 23.50 -8.88 -9.83
CA LEU A 235 24.00 -7.80 -8.99
C LEU A 235 24.78 -6.80 -9.86
N GLU A 236 24.35 -5.54 -9.86
CA GLU A 236 24.99 -4.44 -10.56
C GLU A 236 25.56 -3.42 -9.57
N GLN A 237 26.57 -2.67 -10.02
CA GLN A 237 27.17 -1.57 -9.28
C GLN A 237 27.28 -0.31 -10.15
N ALA A 238 27.21 0.87 -9.53
CA ALA A 238 27.40 2.18 -10.19
C ALA A 238 28.17 3.17 -9.29
N PRO A 239 28.90 4.16 -9.86
CA PRO A 239 29.65 5.18 -9.11
C PRO A 239 28.76 6.24 -8.46
N ASP A 240 27.57 6.44 -9.01
CA ASP A 240 26.58 7.42 -8.57
C ASP A 240 25.18 6.98 -9.05
N PRO A 241 24.08 7.54 -8.50
CA PRO A 241 22.73 7.06 -8.80
C PRO A 241 22.33 7.20 -10.29
N GLY A 242 22.95 8.12 -11.04
CA GLY A 242 22.73 8.33 -12.47
C GLY A 242 23.77 7.66 -13.38
N GLY A 243 24.79 7.05 -12.80
CA GLY A 243 25.92 6.46 -13.52
C GLY A 243 25.57 5.17 -14.26
N PRO A 244 26.43 4.74 -15.20
CA PRO A 244 26.21 3.47 -15.88
C PRO A 244 26.29 2.33 -14.88
N TRP A 245 25.20 1.57 -14.78
CA TRP A 245 25.15 0.35 -13.98
C TRP A 245 25.82 -0.78 -14.75
N ALA A 246 26.74 -1.48 -14.09
CA ALA A 246 27.45 -2.62 -14.66
C ALA A 246 27.38 -3.84 -13.73
N PRO A 247 27.32 -5.07 -14.26
CA PRO A 247 27.38 -6.27 -13.44
C PRO A 247 28.62 -6.30 -12.54
N VAL A 248 28.45 -6.74 -11.30
CA VAL A 248 29.57 -7.04 -10.40
C VAL A 248 30.33 -8.24 -10.97
N ALA A 249 31.63 -8.07 -11.22
CA ALA A 249 32.50 -9.07 -11.84
C ALA A 249 32.93 -10.19 -10.87
N VAL A 250 32.02 -10.65 -10.00
CA VAL A 250 32.24 -11.72 -9.04
C VAL A 250 31.03 -12.64 -9.09
N THR A 251 31.28 -13.94 -9.31
CA THR A 251 30.21 -14.95 -9.32
C THR A 251 29.68 -15.16 -7.90
N PRO A 252 28.37 -15.04 -7.67
CA PRO A 252 27.80 -15.31 -6.35
C PRO A 252 27.98 -16.78 -5.96
N ALA A 253 28.35 -17.02 -4.71
CA ALA A 253 28.37 -18.35 -4.12
C ALA A 253 26.98 -18.67 -3.52
N GLN A 254 26.53 -19.92 -3.63
CA GLN A 254 25.30 -20.35 -2.95
C GLN A 254 25.60 -20.73 -1.50
N VAL A 255 24.93 -20.07 -0.55
CA VAL A 255 25.04 -20.34 0.89
C VAL A 255 23.64 -20.61 1.44
N GLY A 256 23.29 -21.89 1.57
CA GLY A 256 21.94 -22.30 1.97
C GLY A 256 20.87 -21.85 0.95
N GLN A 257 19.91 -21.04 1.42
CA GLN A 257 18.81 -20.46 0.62
C GLN A 257 19.19 -19.12 -0.05
N PHE A 258 20.44 -18.70 0.06
CA PHE A 258 20.89 -17.40 -0.45
C PHE A 258 22.00 -17.55 -1.50
N LEU A 259 22.10 -16.54 -2.35
CA LEU A 259 23.28 -16.20 -3.12
C LEU A 259 24.05 -15.11 -2.37
N GLU A 260 25.36 -15.25 -2.29
CA GLU A 260 26.25 -14.36 -1.55
C GLU A 260 27.45 -13.95 -2.40
N VAL A 261 27.88 -12.70 -2.28
CA VAL A 261 29.11 -12.21 -2.91
C VAL A 261 29.84 -11.26 -1.98
N GLU A 262 31.16 -11.36 -1.96
CA GLU A 262 32.02 -10.41 -1.26
C GLU A 262 32.68 -9.47 -2.29
N VAL A 263 32.47 -8.17 -2.12
CA VAL A 263 33.04 -7.12 -2.98
C VAL A 263 33.99 -6.26 -2.18
N SER A 264 35.24 -6.18 -2.61
CA SER A 264 36.23 -5.27 -2.02
C SER A 264 35.81 -3.81 -2.20
N LEU A 265 35.82 -3.04 -1.11
CA LEU A 265 35.50 -1.61 -1.12
C LEU A 265 36.49 -0.80 -1.98
N GLU A 266 37.72 -1.27 -2.15
CA GLU A 266 38.71 -0.64 -3.04
C GLU A 266 38.32 -0.70 -4.51
N ARG A 267 37.43 -1.64 -4.87
CA ARG A 267 36.94 -1.86 -6.24
C ARG A 267 35.45 -1.53 -6.41
N ALA A 268 34.76 -1.20 -5.32
CA ALA A 268 33.34 -0.91 -5.33
C ALA A 268 33.09 0.52 -5.81
N SER A 269 32.10 0.67 -6.68
CA SER A 269 31.66 1.99 -7.13
C SER A 269 30.72 2.69 -6.12
N GLY A 270 30.36 2.03 -5.01
CA GLY A 270 29.69 2.64 -3.85
C GLY A 270 28.16 2.46 -3.84
N LEU A 271 27.53 2.17 -4.98
CA LEU A 271 26.12 1.80 -5.07
C LEU A 271 25.96 0.41 -5.65
N PHE A 272 24.99 -0.34 -5.13
CA PHE A 272 24.65 -1.69 -5.57
C PHE A 272 23.14 -1.83 -5.76
N ARG A 273 22.73 -2.67 -6.72
CA ARG A 273 21.33 -3.07 -6.89
C ARG A 273 21.26 -4.48 -7.46
N LEU A 274 20.13 -5.16 -7.23
CA LEU A 274 19.79 -6.34 -8.01
C LEU A 274 18.93 -5.92 -9.19
N ARG A 275 19.22 -6.47 -10.37
CA ARG A 275 18.46 -6.25 -11.60
C ARG A 275 17.99 -7.58 -12.16
N ARG A 276 16.72 -7.65 -12.55
CA ARG A 276 16.16 -8.79 -13.28
C ARG A 276 16.61 -8.83 -14.73
#